data_AF-A0AAV9SDV7-F1
#
_entry.id   AF-A0AAV9SDV7-F1
#
_cell.length_a   1.000
_cell.length_b   1.000
_cell.length_c   1.000
_cell.angle_alpha   90.00
_cell.angle_beta   90.00
_cell.angle_gamma   90.00
#
_symmetry.space_group_name_H-M   'P 1'
#
loop_
_entity.id
_entity.type
_entity.pdbx_description
1 polymer ?
#
loop_
_entity_poly.entity_id
_entity_poly.type
_entity_poly.pdbx_seq_one_letter_code
_entity_poly.pdbx_strand_id
1 'polypeptide(L)'
;MKLRPRFRYPAISMKMPLSSFLTFTLLSVQLSIVSGGKILVFPLDGSHWVNMKVIIERLHARGHEITVLRPSDSWYIKEESSLYTSLTLPCRGGFEENFDTYLSQQLEIRLQMKPESFWSTIWTQMQMRWVLLDQFTQFHKKVGDIITHMFENEDLMQSLHAAKYDMVLTDPGIGGGAMLARRLHLPLVFNARWTIHGEAHFLIAPSPLSYIPLREPS
;
A
#
# COMPACT_ATOMS: atom_id res chain seq x y z
N MET A 1 11.75 65.67 -46.23
CA MET A 1 11.64 64.58 -45.23
C MET A 1 10.33 64.79 -44.47
N LYS A 2 9.26 64.05 -44.79
CA LYS A 2 7.89 64.26 -44.29
C LYS A 2 7.61 63.21 -43.20
N LEU A 3 7.46 63.62 -41.94
CA LEU A 3 7.16 62.73 -40.82
C LEU A 3 5.71 62.23 -40.91
N ARG A 4 5.49 60.91 -40.84
CA ARG A 4 4.14 60.31 -40.75
C ARG A 4 3.60 60.44 -39.32
N PRO A 5 2.29 60.64 -39.13
CA PRO A 5 1.69 60.68 -37.80
C PRO A 5 1.56 59.27 -37.20
N ARG A 6 1.88 59.12 -35.92
CA ARG A 6 1.57 57.91 -35.14
C ARG A 6 0.07 57.87 -34.84
N PHE A 7 -0.62 56.86 -35.34
CA PHE A 7 -1.96 56.51 -34.88
C PHE A 7 -1.89 55.98 -33.44
N ARG A 8 -2.56 56.65 -32.50
CA ARG A 8 -2.86 56.10 -31.17
C ARG A 8 -4.18 55.35 -31.27
N TYR A 9 -4.16 54.04 -31.05
CA TYR A 9 -5.38 53.28 -30.80
C TYR A 9 -5.88 53.58 -29.38
N PRO A 10 -7.19 53.74 -29.16
CA PRO A 10 -7.73 53.89 -27.81
C PRO A 10 -7.57 52.56 -27.07
N ALA A 11 -7.03 52.62 -25.85
CA ALA A 11 -7.05 51.48 -24.95
C ALA A 11 -8.51 51.18 -24.57
N ILE A 12 -9.06 50.09 -25.08
CA ILE A 12 -10.38 49.59 -24.69
C ILE A 12 -10.23 49.05 -23.27
N SER A 13 -10.69 49.82 -22.29
CA SER A 13 -10.78 49.35 -20.90
C SER A 13 -11.99 48.42 -20.78
N MET A 14 -11.75 47.11 -20.88
CA MET A 14 -12.74 46.09 -20.51
C MET A 14 -13.01 46.20 -19.01
N LYS A 15 -14.11 46.87 -18.64
CA LYS A 15 -14.63 46.82 -17.28
C LYS A 15 -15.36 45.50 -17.12
N MET A 16 -14.73 44.51 -16.48
CA MET A 16 -15.44 43.31 -16.06
C MET A 16 -16.49 43.71 -15.01
N PRO A 17 -17.77 43.37 -15.21
CA PRO A 17 -18.79 43.68 -14.23
C PRO A 17 -18.49 42.93 -12.93
N LEU A 18 -18.74 43.59 -11.79
CA LEU A 18 -18.41 43.08 -10.46
C LEU A 18 -19.06 41.70 -10.20
N SER A 19 -20.24 41.43 -10.77
CA SER A 19 -20.88 40.12 -10.66
C SER A 19 -20.11 39.02 -11.40
N SER A 20 -19.52 39.31 -12.57
CA SER A 20 -18.68 38.35 -13.30
C SER A 20 -17.38 38.06 -12.57
N PHE A 21 -16.80 39.07 -11.90
CA PHE A 21 -15.64 38.87 -11.04
C PHE A 21 -16.00 38.01 -9.82
N LEU A 22 -17.12 38.29 -9.16
CA LEU A 22 -17.65 37.49 -8.03
C LEU A 22 -17.96 36.05 -8.43
N THR A 23 -18.55 35.82 -9.60
CA THR A 23 -18.81 34.45 -10.07
C THR A 23 -17.51 33.73 -10.40
N PHE A 24 -16.53 34.41 -11.00
CA PHE A 24 -15.24 33.82 -11.34
C PHE A 24 -14.42 33.48 -10.09
N THR A 25 -14.43 34.35 -9.08
CA THR A 25 -13.80 34.05 -7.78
C THR A 25 -14.51 32.93 -7.06
N LEU A 26 -15.85 32.89 -7.04
CA LEU A 26 -16.61 31.80 -6.44
C LEU A 26 -16.34 30.46 -7.14
N LEU A 27 -16.28 30.43 -8.47
CA LEU A 27 -15.95 29.23 -9.25
C LEU A 27 -14.50 28.78 -8.99
N SER A 28 -13.57 29.73 -8.91
CA SER A 28 -12.15 29.45 -8.62
C SER A 28 -11.93 28.92 -7.21
N VAL A 29 -12.69 29.42 -6.23
CA VAL A 29 -12.71 28.93 -4.85
C VAL A 29 -13.31 27.52 -4.80
N GLN A 30 -14.41 27.27 -5.51
CA GLN A 30 -15.02 25.93 -5.58
C GLN A 30 -14.12 24.89 -6.26
N LEU A 31 -13.37 25.28 -7.30
CA LEU A 31 -12.36 24.43 -7.95
C LEU A 31 -11.14 24.14 -7.05
N SER A 32 -10.89 25.01 -6.07
CA SER A 32 -9.74 24.93 -5.16
C SER A 32 -10.05 24.15 -3.86
N ILE A 33 -11.30 23.75 -3.63
CA ILE A 33 -11.75 23.04 -2.42
C ILE A 33 -12.18 21.60 -2.76
N VAL A 34 -11.37 20.87 -3.52
CA VAL A 34 -11.40 19.41 -3.42
C VAL A 34 -10.29 19.03 -2.43
N SER A 35 -10.64 19.01 -1.15
CA SER A 35 -9.78 18.41 -0.13
C SER A 35 -9.82 16.90 -0.35
N GLY A 36 -8.68 16.27 -0.60
CA GLY A 36 -8.61 14.82 -0.63
C GLY A 36 -8.95 14.24 0.75
N GLY A 37 -9.64 13.10 0.77
CA GLY A 37 -9.95 12.39 2.01
C GLY A 37 -8.69 11.91 2.74
N LYS A 38 -8.83 11.68 4.04
CA LYS A 38 -7.79 11.21 4.95
C LYS A 38 -7.79 9.68 5.03
N ILE A 39 -6.71 9.06 4.56
CA ILE A 39 -6.65 7.61 4.34
C ILE A 39 -5.68 6.99 5.35
N LEU A 40 -6.18 6.01 6.09
CA LEU A 40 -5.36 5.18 6.95
C LEU A 40 -4.90 3.95 6.18
N VAL A 41 -3.60 3.69 6.14
CA VAL A 41 -3.02 2.60 5.38
C VAL A 41 -2.43 1.57 6.35
N PHE A 42 -2.90 0.33 6.24
CA PHE A 42 -2.34 -0.81 6.97
C PHE A 42 -1.69 -1.77 5.96
N PRO A 43 -0.39 -1.60 5.66
CA PRO A 43 0.34 -2.33 4.64
C PRO A 43 0.79 -3.72 5.09
N LEU A 44 1.13 -4.55 4.10
CA LEU A 44 2.09 -5.64 4.24
C LEU A 44 3.39 -5.20 3.54
N ASP A 45 4.53 -5.31 4.25
CA ASP A 45 5.84 -4.92 3.71
C ASP A 45 6.31 -5.89 2.60
N GLY A 46 7.45 -5.60 1.97
CA GLY A 46 8.00 -6.40 0.88
C GLY A 46 7.38 -6.04 -0.47
N SER A 47 7.18 -7.06 -1.31
CA SER A 47 6.60 -6.91 -2.65
C SER A 47 5.18 -6.32 -2.63
N HIS A 48 4.41 -6.60 -1.58
CA HIS A 48 3.06 -6.06 -1.38
C HIS A 48 3.09 -4.54 -1.24
N TRP A 49 4.02 -4.01 -0.44
CA TRP A 49 4.22 -2.57 -0.29
C TRP A 49 4.63 -1.91 -1.59
N VAL A 50 5.54 -2.50 -2.38
CA VAL A 50 5.98 -1.92 -3.66
C VAL A 50 4.78 -1.68 -4.59
N ASN A 51 3.84 -2.63 -4.65
CA ASN A 51 2.60 -2.46 -5.41
C ASN A 51 1.70 -1.37 -4.82
N MET A 52 1.54 -1.36 -3.49
CA MET A 52 0.69 -0.37 -2.83
C MET A 52 1.25 1.06 -2.87
N LYS A 53 2.58 1.20 -2.92
CA LYS A 53 3.26 2.49 -3.02
C LYS A 53 2.84 3.27 -4.26
N VAL A 54 2.62 2.58 -5.38
CA VAL A 54 2.11 3.21 -6.61
C VAL A 54 0.73 3.84 -6.39
N ILE A 55 -0.14 3.19 -5.61
CA ILE A 55 -1.46 3.73 -5.26
C ILE A 55 -1.29 4.95 -4.33
N ILE A 56 -0.41 4.86 -3.34
CA ILE A 56 -0.12 5.95 -2.40
C ILE A 56 0.40 7.18 -3.12
N GLU A 57 1.34 7.04 -4.07
CA GLU A 57 1.84 8.14 -4.89
C GLU A 57 0.70 8.84 -5.66
N ARG A 58 -0.25 8.07 -6.17
CA ARG A 58 -1.40 8.59 -6.94
C ARG A 58 -2.49 9.20 -6.06
N LEU A 59 -2.66 8.74 -4.83
CA LEU A 59 -3.56 9.33 -3.84
C LEU A 59 -2.96 10.65 -3.31
N HIS A 60 -1.67 10.64 -2.97
CA HIS A 60 -0.95 11.83 -2.52
C HIS A 60 -0.98 12.93 -3.59
N ALA A 61 -0.69 12.60 -4.86
CA ALA A 61 -0.76 13.55 -5.97
C ALA A 61 -2.17 14.14 -6.21
N ARG A 62 -3.23 13.49 -5.70
CA ARG A 62 -4.61 13.97 -5.73
C ARG A 62 -5.02 14.77 -4.48
N GLY A 63 -4.08 15.03 -3.57
CA GLY A 63 -4.31 15.82 -2.36
C GLY A 63 -4.89 15.03 -1.19
N HIS A 64 -4.85 13.69 -1.20
CA HIS A 64 -5.23 12.88 -0.05
C HIS A 64 -4.17 12.96 1.05
N GLU A 65 -4.60 13.09 2.31
CA GLU A 65 -3.75 12.96 3.48
C GLU A 65 -3.60 11.47 3.81
N ILE A 66 -2.37 10.96 3.85
CA ILE A 66 -2.12 9.52 3.99
C ILE A 66 -1.31 9.28 5.26
N THR A 67 -1.82 8.39 6.12
CA THR A 67 -1.06 7.87 7.26
C THR A 67 -0.80 6.38 7.07
N VAL A 68 0.45 5.95 7.16
CA VAL A 68 0.86 4.55 6.99
C VAL A 68 1.30 3.98 8.33
N LEU A 69 0.63 2.92 8.82
CA LEU A 69 1.13 2.16 9.96
C LEU A 69 2.28 1.27 9.50
N ARG A 70 3.41 1.33 10.20
CA ARG A 70 4.58 0.50 9.88
C ARG A 70 5.15 -0.12 11.15
N PRO A 71 5.60 -1.38 11.15
CA PRO A 71 6.51 -1.89 12.18
C PRO A 71 7.82 -1.11 12.19
N SER A 72 8.46 -0.94 13.35
CA SER A 72 9.75 -0.24 13.46
C SER A 72 10.86 -0.85 12.59
N ASP A 73 10.83 -2.16 12.37
CA ASP A 73 11.77 -2.95 11.57
C ASP A 73 11.30 -3.19 10.12
N SER A 74 10.44 -2.33 9.58
CA SER A 74 10.04 -2.37 8.16
C SER A 74 11.23 -2.25 7.21
N TRP A 75 11.26 -3.04 6.14
CA TRP A 75 12.30 -3.05 5.11
C TRP A 75 12.14 -1.92 4.09
N TYR A 76 10.96 -1.80 3.48
CA TYR A 76 10.74 -0.89 2.35
C TYR A 76 9.91 0.34 2.73
N ILE A 77 9.18 0.27 3.86
CA ILE A 77 8.35 1.37 4.35
C ILE A 77 9.21 2.29 5.19
N LYS A 78 9.60 3.43 4.59
CA LYS A 78 10.40 4.43 5.29
C LYS A 78 9.57 5.16 6.35
N GLU A 79 10.23 5.50 7.45
CA GLU A 79 9.67 6.36 8.49
C GLU A 79 9.45 7.78 7.99
N GLU A 80 10.47 8.36 7.36
CA GLU A 80 10.36 9.69 6.76
C GLU A 80 10.00 9.58 5.27
N SER A 81 8.93 10.26 4.88
CA SER A 81 8.42 10.27 3.51
C SER A 81 7.71 11.58 3.22
N SER A 82 7.89 12.11 2.00
CA SER A 82 7.10 13.24 1.51
C SER A 82 5.69 12.83 1.08
N LEU A 83 5.42 11.54 0.89
CA LEU A 83 4.17 11.02 0.34
C LEU A 83 3.12 10.72 1.41
N TYR A 84 3.53 10.47 2.65
CA TYR A 84 2.67 10.04 3.75
C TYR A 84 3.31 10.35 5.09
N THR A 85 2.49 10.45 6.14
CA THR A 85 2.94 10.42 7.53
C THR A 85 3.05 8.97 7.99
N SER A 86 4.16 8.59 8.62
CA SER A 86 4.30 7.25 9.20
C SER A 86 3.83 7.22 10.64
N LEU A 87 3.24 6.10 11.04
CA LEU A 87 2.98 5.76 12.43
C LEU A 87 3.73 4.47 12.73
N THR A 88 4.80 4.61 13.52
CA THR A 88 5.70 3.50 13.85
C THR A 88 5.16 2.69 15.02
N LEU A 89 4.89 1.41 14.79
CA LEU A 89 4.53 0.43 15.81
C LEU A 89 5.82 -0.24 16.32
N PRO A 90 6.03 -0.31 17.65
CA PRO A 90 7.20 -0.97 18.20
C PRO A 90 7.18 -2.47 17.85
N CYS A 91 8.27 -2.94 17.24
CA CYS A 91 8.50 -4.34 16.92
C CYS A 91 9.82 -4.79 17.53
N ARG A 92 9.88 -6.03 18.03
CA ARG A 92 11.10 -6.62 18.60
C ARG A 92 12.17 -6.98 17.56
N GLY A 93 11.92 -6.71 16.28
CA GLY A 93 12.88 -6.95 15.21
C GLY A 93 12.88 -8.38 14.67
N GLY A 94 13.86 -8.63 13.81
CA GLY A 94 14.18 -9.97 13.30
C GLY A 94 13.28 -10.46 12.17
N PHE A 95 12.46 -9.61 11.54
CA PHE A 95 11.83 -10.01 10.27
C PHE A 95 12.89 -10.33 9.20
N GLU A 96 13.92 -9.48 9.07
CA GLU A 96 15.05 -9.67 8.14
C GLU A 96 15.80 -10.98 8.40
N GLU A 97 16.30 -11.16 9.62
CA GLU A 97 17.06 -12.34 10.01
C GLU A 97 16.27 -13.65 9.82
N ASN A 98 14.98 -13.65 10.18
CA ASN A 98 14.11 -14.81 9.95
C ASN A 98 13.96 -15.10 8.44
N PHE A 99 13.81 -14.05 7.62
CA PHE A 99 13.66 -14.21 6.18
C PHE A 99 14.96 -14.70 5.52
N ASP A 100 16.12 -14.18 5.93
CA ASP A 100 17.42 -14.65 5.45
C ASP A 100 17.70 -16.10 5.85
N THR A 101 17.33 -16.47 7.08
CA THR A 101 17.43 -17.85 7.56
C THR A 101 16.55 -18.78 6.71
N TYR A 102 15.30 -18.37 6.44
CA TYR A 102 14.39 -19.11 5.56
C TYR A 102 14.96 -19.26 4.14
N LEU A 103 15.48 -18.19 3.54
CA LEU A 103 16.08 -18.23 2.20
C LEU A 103 17.30 -19.15 2.15
N SER A 104 18.15 -19.09 3.18
CA SER A 104 19.34 -19.92 3.30
C SER A 104 18.98 -21.40 3.41
N GLN A 105 18.01 -21.75 4.27
CA GLN A 105 17.50 -23.12 4.40
C GLN A 105 16.87 -23.64 3.11
N GLN A 106 16.05 -22.81 2.44
CA GLN A 106 15.48 -23.18 1.15
C GLN A 106 16.55 -23.42 0.08
N LEU A 107 17.57 -22.57 0.01
CA LEU A 107 18.66 -22.71 -0.94
C LEU A 107 19.48 -23.98 -0.65
N GLU A 108 19.81 -24.23 0.62
CA GLU A 108 20.54 -25.42 1.05
C GLU A 108 19.81 -26.71 0.64
N ILE A 109 18.50 -26.80 0.93
CA ILE A 109 17.68 -27.96 0.55
C ILE A 109 17.68 -28.17 -0.96
N ARG A 110 17.58 -27.08 -1.75
CA ARG A 110 17.60 -27.15 -3.22
C ARG A 110 18.97 -27.56 -3.77
N LEU A 111 20.06 -27.08 -3.18
CA LEU A 111 21.42 -27.42 -3.60
C LEU A 111 21.79 -28.86 -3.24
N GLN A 112 21.29 -29.38 -2.11
CA GLN A 112 21.51 -30.77 -1.68
C GLN A 112 20.59 -31.77 -2.40
N MET A 113 19.57 -31.29 -3.12
CA MET A 113 18.63 -32.14 -3.84
C MET A 113 19.33 -32.91 -4.96
N LYS A 114 19.44 -34.24 -4.78
CA LYS A 114 19.78 -35.16 -5.86
C LYS A 114 18.54 -35.97 -6.23
N PRO A 115 17.99 -35.82 -7.46
CA PRO A 115 16.80 -36.53 -7.90
C PRO A 115 17.14 -37.98 -8.27
N GLU A 116 17.64 -38.74 -7.29
CA GLU A 116 18.08 -40.12 -7.48
C GLU A 116 16.93 -41.12 -7.24
N SER A 117 15.90 -40.75 -6.47
CA SER A 117 14.74 -41.61 -6.22
C SER A 117 13.44 -40.84 -6.00
N PHE A 118 12.31 -41.55 -6.18
CA PHE A 118 10.98 -41.03 -5.84
C PHE A 118 10.90 -40.61 -4.35
N TRP A 119 11.46 -41.42 -3.44
CA TRP A 119 11.45 -41.16 -2.01
C TRP A 119 12.30 -39.95 -1.61
N SER A 120 13.46 -39.75 -2.23
CA SER A 120 14.27 -38.55 -1.98
C SER A 120 13.54 -37.28 -2.44
N THR A 121 12.82 -37.35 -3.57
CA THR A 121 12.00 -36.24 -4.07
C THR A 121 10.86 -35.90 -3.11
N ILE A 122 10.14 -36.90 -2.61
CA ILE A 122 9.08 -36.70 -1.61
C ILE A 122 9.65 -36.10 -0.32
N TRP A 123 10.78 -36.62 0.17
CA TRP A 123 11.42 -36.12 1.38
C TRP A 123 11.82 -34.65 1.26
N THR A 124 12.47 -34.27 0.16
CA THR A 124 12.81 -32.87 -0.13
C THR A 124 11.57 -31.99 -0.20
N GLN A 125 10.48 -32.44 -0.84
CA GLN A 125 9.24 -31.67 -0.85
C GLN A 125 8.65 -31.48 0.55
N MET A 126 8.68 -32.51 1.40
CA MET A 126 8.23 -32.40 2.78
C MET A 126 9.09 -31.41 3.56
N GLN A 127 10.43 -31.49 3.45
CA GLN A 127 11.34 -30.52 4.09
C GLN A 127 11.06 -29.09 3.65
N MET A 128 10.88 -28.85 2.34
CA MET A 128 10.53 -27.52 1.82
C MET A 128 9.19 -27.02 2.37
N ARG A 129 8.19 -27.91 2.48
CA ARG A 129 6.90 -27.58 3.10
C ARG A 129 7.04 -27.26 4.58
N TRP A 130 7.86 -28.01 5.32
CA TRP A 130 8.11 -27.75 6.74
C TRP A 130 8.77 -26.39 6.97
N VAL A 131 9.82 -26.07 6.20
CA VAL A 131 10.49 -24.75 6.26
C VAL A 131 9.51 -23.62 5.92
N LEU A 132 8.66 -23.82 4.92
CA LEU A 132 7.63 -22.85 4.55
C LEU A 132 6.59 -22.65 5.68
N LEU A 133 6.07 -23.74 6.24
CA LEU A 133 5.09 -23.71 7.33
C LEU A 133 5.67 -23.06 8.59
N ASP A 134 6.91 -23.37 8.93
CA ASP A 134 7.60 -22.76 10.06
C ASP A 134 7.75 -21.25 9.86
N GLN A 135 8.22 -20.81 8.68
CA GLN A 135 8.35 -19.40 8.35
C GLN A 135 7.02 -18.66 8.45
N PHE A 136 5.94 -19.20 7.87
CA PHE A 136 4.61 -18.60 7.99
C PHE A 136 4.12 -18.57 9.44
N THR A 137 4.39 -19.61 10.22
CA THR A 137 4.00 -19.66 11.63
C THR A 137 4.72 -18.57 12.43
N GLN A 138 6.03 -18.41 12.24
CA GLN A 138 6.81 -17.36 12.89
C GLN A 138 6.34 -15.97 12.46
N PHE A 139 6.11 -15.76 11.15
CA PHE A 139 5.58 -14.51 10.61
C PHE A 139 4.22 -14.15 11.23
N HIS A 140 3.27 -15.08 11.25
CA HIS A 140 1.94 -14.85 11.82
C HIS A 140 1.98 -14.58 13.33
N LYS A 141 2.85 -15.26 14.08
CA LYS A 141 3.06 -14.96 15.51
C LYS A 141 3.52 -13.52 15.71
N LYS A 142 4.57 -13.10 15.00
CA LYS A 142 5.10 -11.72 15.10
C LYS A 142 4.06 -10.67 14.72
N VAL A 143 3.37 -10.88 13.61
CA VAL A 143 2.29 -9.99 13.17
C VAL A 143 1.16 -9.94 14.21
N GLY A 144 0.80 -11.08 14.78
CA GLY A 144 -0.17 -11.18 15.87
C GLY A 144 0.23 -10.37 17.10
N ASP A 145 1.49 -10.44 17.52
CA ASP A 145 2.03 -9.68 18.64
C ASP A 145 1.97 -8.17 18.37
N ILE A 146 2.35 -7.73 17.17
CA ILE A 146 2.29 -6.30 16.77
C ILE A 146 0.85 -5.81 16.79
N ILE A 147 -0.09 -6.57 16.22
CA ILE A 147 -1.51 -6.22 16.22
C ILE A 147 -2.02 -6.16 17.66
N THR A 148 -1.70 -7.15 18.50
CA THR A 148 -2.13 -7.19 19.89
C THR A 148 -1.65 -5.95 20.65
N HIS A 149 -0.36 -5.64 20.58
CA HIS A 149 0.21 -4.45 21.21
C HIS A 149 -0.37 -3.13 20.68
N MET A 150 -0.67 -3.05 19.37
CA MET A 150 -1.33 -1.89 18.79
C MET A 150 -2.74 -1.68 19.40
N PHE A 151 -3.51 -2.75 19.53
CA PHE A 151 -4.88 -2.69 20.06
C PHE A 151 -4.92 -2.49 21.58
N GLU A 152 -3.93 -2.98 22.32
CA GLU A 152 -3.78 -2.76 23.77
C GLU A 152 -3.29 -1.35 24.11
N ASN A 153 -2.70 -0.64 23.15
CA ASN A 153 -2.26 0.74 23.35
C ASN A 153 -3.44 1.71 23.22
N GLU A 154 -4.08 2.02 24.34
CA GLU A 154 -5.25 2.91 24.40
C GLU A 154 -4.96 4.32 23.88
N ASP A 155 -3.79 4.89 24.17
CA ASP A 155 -3.39 6.22 23.70
C ASP A 155 -3.31 6.25 22.16
N LEU A 156 -2.71 5.22 21.58
CA LEU A 156 -2.64 5.05 20.14
C LEU A 156 -4.04 4.90 19.54
N MET A 157 -4.87 4.01 20.09
CA MET A 157 -6.22 3.77 19.59
C MET A 157 -7.10 5.02 19.70
N GLN A 158 -6.95 5.80 20.77
CA GLN A 158 -7.62 7.07 20.96
C GLN A 158 -7.14 8.11 19.94
N SER A 159 -5.83 8.19 19.67
CA SER A 159 -5.27 9.09 18.66
C SER A 159 -5.78 8.78 17.25
N LEU A 160 -5.85 7.49 16.88
CA LEU A 160 -6.38 7.03 15.60
C LEU A 160 -7.88 7.37 15.44
N HIS A 161 -8.65 7.24 16.51
CA HIS A 161 -10.07 7.61 16.52
C HIS A 161 -10.28 9.13 16.45
N ALA A 162 -9.44 9.91 17.14
CA ALA A 162 -9.48 11.37 17.12
C ALA A 162 -9.05 11.96 15.77
N ALA A 163 -8.20 11.26 15.02
CA ALA A 163 -7.69 11.71 13.73
C ALA A 163 -8.72 11.74 12.59
N LYS A 164 -9.91 11.13 12.76
CA LYS A 164 -11.05 11.17 11.82
C LYS A 164 -10.68 10.79 10.37
N TYR A 165 -10.12 9.60 10.20
CA TYR A 165 -9.90 9.01 8.87
C TYR A 165 -11.22 8.74 8.14
N ASP A 166 -11.19 8.77 6.81
CA ASP A 166 -12.36 8.51 5.95
C ASP A 166 -12.46 7.05 5.51
N MET A 167 -11.33 6.33 5.46
CA MET A 167 -11.27 4.91 5.09
C MET A 167 -9.96 4.25 5.53
N VAL A 168 -9.97 2.92 5.55
CA VAL A 168 -8.77 2.09 5.69
C VAL A 168 -8.45 1.41 4.37
N LEU A 169 -7.25 1.63 3.86
CA LEU A 169 -6.67 0.89 2.73
C LEU A 169 -5.71 -0.18 3.29
N THR A 170 -5.94 -1.45 2.99
CA THR A 170 -5.10 -2.53 3.55
C THR A 170 -4.84 -3.67 2.57
N ASP A 171 -3.76 -4.41 2.80
CA ASP A 171 -3.46 -5.65 2.11
C ASP A 171 -4.18 -6.83 2.81
N PRO A 172 -4.87 -7.72 2.09
CA PRO A 172 -5.59 -8.84 2.71
C PRO A 172 -4.69 -9.95 3.25
N GLY A 173 -3.37 -9.91 3.03
CA GLY A 173 -2.42 -10.89 3.54
C GLY A 173 -2.30 -10.91 5.07
N ILE A 174 -2.73 -9.83 5.74
CA ILE A 174 -2.77 -9.72 7.21
C ILE A 174 -4.15 -9.19 7.65
N GLY A 175 -4.74 -9.76 8.70
CA GLY A 175 -6.06 -9.36 9.21
C GLY A 175 -6.11 -8.02 9.97
N GLY A 176 -4.95 -7.48 10.38
CA GLY A 176 -4.85 -6.29 11.23
C GLY A 176 -5.58 -5.04 10.68
N GLY A 177 -5.47 -4.77 9.38
CA GLY A 177 -6.16 -3.63 8.77
C GLY A 177 -7.68 -3.78 8.77
N ALA A 178 -8.19 -4.99 8.54
CA ALA A 178 -9.62 -5.28 8.61
C ALA A 178 -10.17 -5.12 10.04
N MET A 179 -9.42 -5.61 11.03
CA MET A 179 -9.75 -5.42 12.46
C MET A 179 -9.75 -3.93 12.82
N LEU A 180 -8.77 -3.17 12.34
CA LEU A 180 -8.64 -1.74 12.63
C LEU A 180 -9.80 -0.94 12.02
N ALA A 181 -10.15 -1.22 10.76
CA ALA A 181 -11.31 -0.60 10.11
C ALA A 181 -12.60 -0.86 10.89
N ARG A 182 -12.80 -2.09 11.37
CA ARG A 182 -13.95 -2.46 12.20
C ARG A 182 -13.96 -1.69 13.52
N ARG A 183 -12.81 -1.57 14.19
CA ARG A 183 -12.66 -0.88 15.48
C ARG A 183 -12.87 0.63 15.41
N LEU A 184 -12.55 1.24 14.27
CA LEU A 184 -12.72 2.66 13.99
C LEU A 184 -14.04 2.99 13.27
N HIS A 185 -14.85 1.99 12.93
CA HIS A 185 -16.08 2.14 12.14
C HIS A 185 -15.87 2.79 10.78
N LEU A 186 -14.80 2.40 10.07
CA LEU A 186 -14.42 2.97 8.78
C LEU A 186 -14.71 2.03 7.61
N PRO A 187 -15.01 2.58 6.42
CA PRO A 187 -14.98 1.83 5.17
C PRO A 187 -13.62 1.14 4.98
N LEU A 188 -13.66 -0.12 4.54
CA LEU A 188 -12.50 -0.96 4.31
C LEU A 188 -12.30 -1.18 2.81
N VAL A 189 -11.09 -0.91 2.32
CA VAL A 189 -10.69 -1.17 0.93
C VAL A 189 -9.48 -2.08 0.93
N PHE A 190 -9.59 -3.21 0.24
CA PHE A 190 -8.48 -4.13 0.06
C PHE A 190 -7.69 -3.79 -1.21
N ASN A 191 -6.36 -3.72 -1.08
CA ASN A 191 -5.44 -3.73 -2.20
C ASN A 191 -4.82 -5.11 -2.32
N ALA A 192 -5.25 -5.89 -3.31
CA ALA A 192 -4.77 -7.23 -3.54
C ALA A 192 -4.40 -7.39 -5.02
N ARG A 193 -3.14 -7.71 -5.31
CA ARG A 193 -2.72 -8.10 -6.66
C ARG A 193 -2.41 -9.59 -6.74
N TRP A 194 -1.67 -10.11 -5.77
CA TRP A 194 -1.30 -11.51 -5.67
C TRP A 194 -1.91 -12.13 -4.41
N THR A 195 -2.49 -13.30 -4.56
CA THR A 195 -2.87 -14.17 -3.44
C THR A 195 -1.95 -15.38 -3.42
N ILE A 196 -1.91 -16.10 -2.30
CA ILE A 196 -1.19 -17.38 -2.20
C ILE A 196 -1.62 -18.42 -3.27
N HIS A 197 -2.79 -18.24 -3.90
CA HIS A 197 -3.31 -19.09 -4.97
C HIS A 197 -2.98 -18.59 -6.39
N GLY A 198 -2.24 -17.49 -6.53
CA GLY A 198 -1.93 -16.85 -7.82
C GLY A 198 -2.50 -15.44 -7.93
N GLU A 199 -2.49 -14.88 -9.15
CA GLU A 199 -2.96 -13.51 -9.34
C GLU A 199 -4.47 -13.39 -9.07
N ALA A 200 -4.86 -12.44 -8.21
CA ALA A 200 -6.24 -12.30 -7.74
C ALA A 200 -7.24 -12.08 -8.86
N HIS A 201 -6.78 -11.53 -10.00
CA HIS A 201 -7.62 -11.34 -11.18
C HIS A 201 -8.17 -12.67 -11.71
N PHE A 202 -7.44 -13.78 -11.61
CA PHE A 202 -7.88 -15.08 -12.13
C PHE A 202 -9.10 -15.64 -11.39
N LEU A 203 -9.35 -15.17 -10.17
CA LEU A 203 -10.53 -15.57 -9.39
C LEU A 203 -11.82 -14.85 -9.85
N ILE A 204 -11.69 -13.71 -10.54
CA ILE A 204 -12.83 -12.83 -10.89
C ILE A 204 -13.00 -12.72 -12.41
N ALA A 205 -11.90 -12.76 -13.17
CA ALA A 205 -11.87 -12.70 -14.62
C ALA A 205 -10.86 -13.73 -15.15
N PRO A 206 -11.30 -14.87 -15.69
CA PRO A 206 -10.38 -15.83 -16.29
C PRO A 206 -9.63 -15.17 -17.44
N SER A 207 -8.30 -15.21 -17.41
CA SER A 207 -7.51 -14.77 -18.56
C SER A 207 -7.59 -15.87 -19.64
N PRO A 208 -7.92 -15.52 -20.89
CA PRO A 208 -7.92 -16.51 -21.96
C PRO A 208 -6.50 -17.01 -22.20
N LEU A 209 -6.35 -18.32 -22.40
CA LEU A 209 -5.09 -19.03 -22.70
C LEU A 209 -4.25 -18.41 -23.83
N SER A 210 -4.83 -17.52 -24.63
CA SER A 210 -4.22 -16.94 -25.82
C SER A 210 -3.20 -15.83 -25.57
N TYR A 211 -3.09 -15.26 -24.35
CA TYR A 211 -2.18 -14.12 -24.14
C TYR A 211 -0.81 -14.50 -23.57
N ILE A 212 -0.71 -15.55 -22.75
CA ILE A 212 0.56 -16.06 -22.20
C ILE A 212 0.41 -17.57 -21.95
N PRO A 213 1.23 -18.45 -22.56
CA PRO A 213 1.18 -19.87 -22.26
C PRO A 213 1.61 -20.11 -20.81
N LEU A 214 0.66 -20.47 -19.95
CA LEU A 214 0.96 -21.01 -18.63
C LEU A 214 1.23 -22.51 -18.77
N ARG A 215 2.32 -22.99 -18.17
CA ARG A 215 2.65 -24.41 -18.15
C ARG A 215 1.72 -25.10 -17.16
N GLU A 216 0.87 -26.00 -17.65
CA GLU A 216 0.02 -26.82 -16.77
C GLU A 216 0.89 -27.67 -15.82
N PRO A 217 0.52 -27.80 -14.53
CA PRO A 217 1.18 -28.71 -13.62
C PRO A 217 0.80 -30.15 -13.99
N SER A 218 1.81 -30.96 -14.32
CA SER A 218 1.73 -32.42 -14.49
C SER A 218 1.52 -33.15 -13.18
#